data_AF-T1B038-F1
#
_entry.id   AF-T1B038-F1
#
_cell.length_a   1.000
_cell.length_b   1.000
_cell.length_c   1.000
_cell.angle_alpha   90.00
_cell.angle_beta   90.00
_cell.angle_gamma   90.00
#
_symmetry.space_group_name_H-M   'P 1'
#
loop_
_entity.id
_entity.type
_entity.pdbx_description
1 polymer ?
#
loop_
_entity_poly.entity_id
_entity_poly.type
_entity_poly.pdbx_seq_one_letter_code
_entity_poly.pdbx_strand_id
1 'polypeptide(L)'
;AIRDRVQKSFATGVFGGIHIFTASSDVPDDWQLRLVVLPPDAAFSRSGQSLAIERATEILKTRGDQPRFKQNRLIFLVADYDSVSRLKDQVRSTLAWQSIVGDIKEMKLNLDQIQSWQASKSLEDANEALRRMIRETYKWMVAPMQEARPGKGLSDIQWEHFQVNPGAPNLSQEIERVLKENELLITEWAPIHLATVLKNWFWKDDVKEANALNVWQQSCQQLYLPRLKDDTAFQHTLAAGAESRDFFGFAQGKQDGHYVGFTFGKRTSLFLDSSLLLIEPVTAAGYAEGQRAAEEVSRTKDNGAGTGASTTEVSAGGGEAMHIEDSTKSGYLVGGAASGQNVNTRFYVSTNLDPFLAKKQFADLVDEVVQQFTLRPGVKVKIAVEIQAESASGFDDGLQRAVKENCTVLKTNAPEFETGE
;
A
#
# COMPACT_ATOMS: atom_id res chain seq x y z
N ALA A 1 1.21 23.96 24.16
CA ALA A 1 0.21 24.84 23.50
C ALA A 1 0.22 24.71 21.98
N ILE A 2 1.18 25.31 21.23
CA ILE A 2 1.18 25.22 19.75
C ILE A 2 1.28 23.77 19.28
N ARG A 3 2.23 23.00 19.83
CA ARG A 3 2.44 21.58 19.53
C ARG A 3 1.13 20.78 19.59
N ASP A 4 0.40 20.92 20.70
CA ASP A 4 -0.83 20.19 20.95
C ASP A 4 -1.94 20.55 19.95
N ARG A 5 -1.98 21.81 19.49
CA ARG A 5 -2.97 22.29 18.49
C ARG A 5 -2.64 21.80 17.09
N VAL A 6 -1.36 21.83 16.73
CA VAL A 6 -0.86 21.24 15.48
C VAL A 6 -1.17 19.74 15.46
N GLN A 7 -0.91 19.02 16.56
CA GLN A 7 -1.21 17.59 16.68
C GLN A 7 -2.68 17.26 16.47
N LYS A 8 -3.59 18.04 17.07
CA LYS A 8 -5.04 17.89 16.87
C LYS A 8 -5.53 18.24 15.46
N SER A 9 -4.69 18.84 14.62
CA SER A 9 -5.04 19.21 13.24
C SER A 9 -4.83 18.07 12.24
N PHE A 10 -4.11 17.02 12.63
CA PHE A 10 -3.86 15.86 11.78
C PHE A 10 -4.81 14.71 12.09
N ALA A 11 -5.23 14.04 11.03
CA ALA A 11 -5.84 12.72 11.05
C ALA A 11 -4.87 11.67 10.48
N THR A 12 -5.18 10.39 10.67
CA THR A 12 -4.46 9.28 10.01
C THR A 12 -4.46 9.47 8.49
N GLY A 13 -3.34 9.13 7.85
CA GLY A 13 -3.15 9.32 6.41
C GLY A 13 -2.04 8.41 5.87
N VAL A 14 -1.36 8.85 4.81
CA VAL A 14 -0.30 8.07 4.12
C VAL A 14 1.00 7.89 4.91
N PHE A 15 1.21 8.67 5.97
CA PHE A 15 2.43 8.61 6.77
C PHE A 15 2.34 7.52 7.83
N GLY A 16 3.40 6.71 7.96
CA GLY A 16 3.53 5.77 9.07
C GLY A 16 3.80 6.45 10.41
N GLY A 17 4.09 7.75 10.41
CA GLY A 17 4.13 8.58 11.61
C GLY A 17 4.25 10.08 11.31
N ILE A 18 3.66 10.90 12.18
CA ILE A 18 3.73 12.36 12.13
C ILE A 18 4.48 12.84 13.37
N HIS A 19 5.66 13.45 13.17
CA HIS A 19 6.60 13.84 14.21
C HIS A 19 6.57 15.35 14.41
N ILE A 20 5.82 15.80 15.42
CA ILE A 20 5.56 17.23 15.65
C ILE A 20 6.53 17.77 16.68
N PHE A 21 7.37 18.72 16.24
CA PHE A 21 8.42 19.38 17.03
C PHE A 21 9.32 18.37 17.74
N THR A 22 9.64 17.30 17.02
CA THR A 22 10.40 16.15 17.52
C THR A 22 11.86 16.34 17.20
N ALA A 23 12.75 16.01 18.14
CA ALA A 23 14.19 16.07 17.92
C ALA A 23 14.62 15.04 16.87
N SER A 24 15.74 15.30 16.19
CA SER A 24 16.28 14.42 15.15
C SER A 24 16.47 12.96 15.63
N SER A 25 16.94 12.76 16.86
CA SER A 25 17.14 11.43 17.48
C SER A 25 15.87 10.58 17.55
N ASP A 26 14.74 11.25 17.75
CA ASP A 26 13.45 10.62 18.08
C ASP A 26 12.58 10.42 16.83
N VAL A 27 13.03 10.90 15.66
CA VAL A 27 12.44 10.56 14.36
C VAL A 27 13.07 9.24 13.89
N PRO A 28 12.30 8.14 13.80
CA PRO A 28 12.81 6.83 13.39
C PRO A 28 13.49 6.86 12.01
N ASP A 29 14.53 6.04 11.83
CA ASP A 29 15.22 5.83 10.54
C ASP A 29 14.86 4.46 9.95
N ASP A 30 13.57 4.27 9.69
CA ASP A 30 12.98 3.02 9.19
C ASP A 30 12.34 3.20 7.80
N TRP A 31 11.66 2.15 7.32
CA TRP A 31 11.11 2.09 5.97
C TRP A 31 9.79 2.86 5.78
N GLN A 32 9.18 3.35 6.86
CA GLN A 32 7.90 4.05 6.79
C GLN A 32 8.09 5.51 6.38
N LEU A 33 7.15 6.04 5.59
CA LEU A 33 7.14 7.47 5.25
C LEU A 33 6.80 8.29 6.50
N ARG A 34 7.61 9.31 6.81
CA ARG A 34 7.47 10.17 7.99
C ARG A 34 7.18 11.61 7.58
N LEU A 35 6.17 12.21 8.20
CA LEU A 35 5.96 13.65 8.14
C LEU A 35 6.60 14.29 9.38
N VAL A 36 7.55 15.20 9.18
CA VAL A 36 8.20 15.94 10.27
C VAL A 36 7.66 17.36 10.27
N VAL A 37 6.99 17.76 11.35
CA VAL A 37 6.48 19.12 11.50
C VAL A 37 7.46 19.93 12.33
N LEU A 38 8.04 20.98 11.74
CA LEU A 38 9.06 21.78 12.39
C LEU A 38 8.46 22.81 13.37
N PRO A 39 9.18 23.15 14.45
CA PRO A 39 8.73 24.17 15.39
C PRO A 39 8.63 25.57 14.75
N PRO A 40 7.84 26.50 15.33
CA PRO A 40 7.59 27.82 14.73
C PRO A 40 8.84 28.72 14.60
N ASP A 41 9.93 28.41 15.30
CA ASP A 41 11.22 29.10 15.19
C ASP A 41 12.05 28.61 14.00
N ALA A 42 11.75 27.43 13.45
CA ALA A 42 12.29 26.91 12.20
C ALA A 42 11.27 27.14 11.06
N ALA A 43 10.93 28.40 10.83
CA ALA A 43 9.95 28.80 9.82
C ALA A 43 10.59 29.01 8.44
N PHE A 44 9.75 28.87 7.42
CA PHE A 44 10.10 29.01 6.02
C PHE A 44 9.75 30.40 5.49
N SER A 45 10.68 30.98 4.73
CA SER A 45 10.49 32.19 3.94
C SER A 45 11.03 31.96 2.54
N ARG A 46 10.35 32.49 1.52
CA ARG A 46 10.78 32.40 0.11
C ARG A 46 11.86 33.40 -0.28
N SER A 47 11.97 34.51 0.46
CA SER A 47 12.79 35.67 0.09
C SER A 47 13.93 35.95 1.07
N GLY A 48 14.15 35.10 2.08
CA GLY A 48 15.17 35.28 3.10
C GLY A 48 15.82 33.96 3.53
N GLN A 49 16.63 34.02 4.58
CA GLN A 49 17.24 32.83 5.18
C GLN A 49 16.15 31.91 5.74
N SER A 50 16.08 30.69 5.23
CA SER A 50 15.07 29.72 5.61
C SER A 50 15.60 28.81 6.72
N LEU A 51 15.36 29.19 7.97
CA LEU A 51 15.70 28.39 9.15
C LEU A 51 15.06 26.98 9.10
N ALA A 52 13.91 26.88 8.43
CA ALA A 52 13.27 25.60 8.11
C ALA A 52 14.20 24.66 7.34
N ILE A 53 14.89 25.14 6.30
CA ILE A 53 15.76 24.31 5.45
C ILE A 53 16.99 23.84 6.24
N GLU A 54 17.58 24.70 7.07
CA GLU A 54 18.72 24.34 7.91
C GLU A 54 18.35 23.22 8.89
N ARG A 55 17.24 23.40 9.63
CA ARG A 55 16.76 22.39 10.58
C ARG A 55 16.30 21.10 9.87
N ALA A 56 15.65 21.21 8.71
CA ALA A 56 15.27 20.05 7.93
C ALA A 56 16.51 19.28 7.44
N THR A 57 17.57 19.97 7.04
CA THR A 57 18.85 19.36 6.62
C THR A 57 19.53 18.61 7.77
N GLU A 58 19.53 19.16 8.98
CA GLU A 58 20.04 18.49 10.18
C GLU A 58 19.31 17.16 10.43
N ILE A 59 17.97 17.20 10.44
CA ILE A 59 17.12 16.02 10.63
C ILE A 59 17.28 15.03 9.47
N LEU A 60 17.46 15.51 8.25
CA LEU A 60 17.62 14.67 7.07
C LEU A 60 18.94 13.89 7.09
N LYS A 61 20.03 14.53 7.53
CA LYS A 61 21.37 13.93 7.51
C LYS A 61 21.66 13.07 8.73
N THR A 62 21.00 13.34 9.86
CA THR A 62 21.33 12.71 11.14
C THR A 62 20.10 12.18 11.86
N ARG A 63 20.31 11.25 12.79
CA ARG A 63 19.37 10.81 13.80
C ARG A 63 20.10 10.85 15.15
N GLY A 64 20.02 12.01 15.80
CA GLY A 64 20.93 12.31 16.92
C GLY A 64 22.37 12.32 16.39
N ASP A 65 23.26 11.57 17.02
CA ASP A 65 24.68 11.50 16.61
C ASP A 65 24.95 10.51 15.46
N GLN A 66 23.95 9.74 15.03
CA GLN A 66 24.10 8.74 13.98
C GLN A 66 23.75 9.30 12.59
N PRO A 67 24.44 8.89 11.52
CA PRO A 67 24.02 9.23 10.17
C PRO A 67 22.65 8.63 9.86
N ARG A 68 21.80 9.40 9.18
CA ARG A 68 20.48 8.93 8.73
C ARG A 68 20.59 8.34 7.33
N PHE A 69 20.06 7.13 7.16
CA PHE A 69 20.16 6.40 5.90
C PHE A 69 18.88 6.50 5.04
N LYS A 70 17.68 6.50 5.64
CA LYS A 70 16.40 6.42 4.92
C LYS A 70 15.90 7.83 4.60
N GLN A 71 16.78 8.63 3.98
CA GLN A 71 16.56 10.07 3.75
C GLN A 71 15.34 10.33 2.87
N ASN A 72 15.10 9.46 1.87
CA ASN A 72 13.95 9.56 0.99
C ASN A 72 12.60 9.21 1.67
N ARG A 73 12.59 8.94 2.98
CA ARG A 73 11.39 8.70 3.78
C ARG A 73 10.91 9.91 4.57
N LEU A 74 11.63 11.04 4.52
CA LEU A 74 11.28 12.25 5.25
C LEU A 74 10.65 13.31 4.35
N ILE A 75 9.51 13.83 4.80
CA ILE A 75 8.85 15.01 4.24
C ILE A 75 8.57 15.97 5.38
N PHE A 76 8.65 17.28 5.12
CA PHE A 76 8.53 18.29 6.16
C PHE A 76 7.29 19.16 5.96
N LEU A 77 6.63 19.52 7.06
CA LEU A 77 5.64 20.60 7.11
C LEU A 77 6.18 21.70 8.02
N VAL A 78 6.20 22.92 7.53
CA VAL A 78 6.88 24.03 8.19
C VAL A 78 5.99 25.26 8.27
N ALA A 79 6.24 26.08 9.29
CA ALA A 79 5.52 27.32 9.50
C ALA A 79 5.91 28.38 8.46
N ASP A 80 4.96 29.21 8.10
CA ASP A 80 5.14 30.43 7.31
C ASP A 80 5.71 31.55 8.17
N TYR A 81 6.92 32.02 7.85
CA TYR A 81 7.66 32.99 8.64
C TYR A 81 6.83 34.24 8.98
N ASP A 82 6.12 34.78 7.99
CA ASP A 82 5.30 36.00 8.12
C ASP A 82 4.06 35.83 9.03
N SER A 83 3.68 34.59 9.31
CA SER A 83 2.51 34.26 10.13
C SER A 83 2.86 33.87 11.57
N VAL A 84 4.12 33.51 11.85
CA VAL A 84 4.56 33.02 13.17
C VAL A 84 4.32 34.04 14.29
N SER A 85 4.58 35.33 14.06
CA SER A 85 4.37 36.36 15.09
C SER A 85 2.90 36.44 15.50
N ARG A 86 2.00 36.49 14.52
CA ARG A 86 0.55 36.52 14.76
C ARG A 86 0.06 35.25 15.44
N LEU A 87 0.62 34.09 15.08
CA LEU A 87 0.32 32.83 15.77
C LEU A 87 0.70 32.90 17.25
N LYS A 88 1.89 33.42 17.59
CA LYS A 88 2.33 33.55 18.99
C LYS A 88 1.38 34.47 19.78
N ASP A 89 0.96 35.59 19.21
CA ASP A 89 0.01 36.50 19.85
C ASP A 89 -1.37 35.85 20.07
N GLN A 90 -1.89 35.16 19.06
CA GLN A 90 -3.17 34.44 19.17
C GLN A 90 -3.12 33.35 20.25
N VAL A 91 -2.00 32.64 20.37
CA VAL A 91 -1.80 31.63 21.42
C VAL A 91 -1.79 32.28 22.81
N ARG A 92 -1.09 33.41 23.00
CA ARG A 92 -1.09 34.14 24.26
C ARG A 92 -2.49 34.57 24.67
N SER A 93 -3.25 35.14 23.73
CA SER A 93 -4.65 35.53 23.95
C SER A 93 -5.53 34.33 24.35
N THR A 94 -5.38 33.21 23.64
CA THR A 94 -6.13 31.98 23.95
C THR A 94 -5.78 31.43 25.34
N LEU A 95 -4.51 31.45 25.72
CA LEU A 95 -4.06 31.01 27.05
C LEU A 95 -4.55 31.93 28.16
N ALA A 96 -4.61 33.25 27.91
CA ALA A 96 -5.18 34.21 28.85
C ALA A 96 -6.67 33.92 29.10
N TRP A 97 -7.46 33.74 28.04
CA TRP A 97 -8.87 33.33 28.18
C TRP A 97 -9.03 31.99 28.88
N GLN A 98 -8.15 31.03 28.61
CA GLN A 98 -8.17 29.73 29.27
C GLN A 98 -7.89 29.86 30.78
N SER A 99 -6.95 30.73 31.16
CA SER A 99 -6.67 31.05 32.56
C SER A 99 -7.87 31.70 33.24
N ILE A 100 -8.47 32.73 32.63
CA ILE A 100 -9.64 33.44 33.18
C ILE A 100 -10.80 32.48 33.42
N VAL A 101 -11.13 31.64 32.44
CA VAL A 101 -12.21 30.64 32.58
C VAL A 101 -11.85 29.58 33.62
N GLY A 102 -10.57 29.21 33.75
CA GLY A 102 -10.09 28.34 34.83
C GLY A 102 -10.30 28.95 36.21
N ASP A 103 -9.89 30.21 36.40
CA ASP A 103 -10.01 30.92 37.68
C ASP A 103 -11.48 31.15 38.09
N ILE A 104 -12.39 31.33 37.12
CA ILE A 104 -13.85 31.37 37.38
C ILE A 104 -14.33 30.01 37.90
N LYS A 105 -13.92 28.90 37.28
CA LYS A 105 -14.30 27.54 37.70
C LYS A 105 -13.75 27.19 39.08
N GLU A 106 -12.56 27.67 39.42
CA GLU A 106 -11.93 27.49 40.73
C GLU A 106 -12.42 28.49 41.79
N MET A 107 -13.44 29.31 41.48
CA MET A 107 -14.00 30.32 42.36
C MET A 107 -12.98 31.37 42.86
N LYS A 108 -11.87 31.56 42.14
CA LYS A 108 -10.87 32.60 42.42
C LYS A 108 -11.32 33.98 41.94
N LEU A 109 -12.17 34.02 40.92
CA LEU A 109 -12.80 35.22 40.39
C LEU A 109 -14.29 35.19 40.70
N ASN A 110 -14.77 36.21 41.43
CA ASN A 110 -16.18 36.38 41.70
C ASN A 110 -16.81 37.27 40.62
N LEU A 111 -17.31 36.64 39.57
CA LEU A 111 -17.99 37.28 38.45
C LEU A 111 -19.48 36.91 38.47
N ASP A 112 -20.31 37.78 37.91
CA ASP A 112 -21.72 37.43 37.69
C ASP A 112 -21.88 36.34 36.60
N GLN A 113 -23.09 35.79 36.51
CA GLN A 113 -23.38 34.70 35.56
C GLN A 113 -23.21 35.13 34.09
N ILE A 114 -23.49 36.40 33.76
CA ILE A 114 -23.40 36.94 32.40
C ILE A 114 -21.92 37.09 32.01
N GLN A 115 -21.10 37.61 32.90
CA GLN A 115 -19.64 37.75 32.74
C GLN A 115 -18.96 36.39 32.60
N SER A 116 -19.37 35.41 33.41
CA SER A 116 -18.87 34.02 33.32
C SER A 116 -19.19 33.39 31.95
N TRP A 117 -20.42 33.59 31.47
CA TRP A 117 -20.82 33.14 30.13
C TRP A 117 -20.02 33.84 29.03
N GLN A 118 -19.84 35.17 29.12
CA GLN A 118 -19.08 35.94 28.13
C GLN A 118 -17.60 35.54 28.07
N ALA A 119 -16.96 35.26 29.22
CA ALA A 119 -15.60 34.75 29.27
C ALA A 119 -15.49 33.36 28.62
N SER A 120 -16.47 32.47 28.89
CA SER A 120 -16.55 31.16 28.26
C SER A 120 -16.70 31.26 26.75
N LYS A 121 -17.54 32.19 26.26
CA LYS A 121 -17.71 32.43 24.83
C LYS A 121 -16.46 32.98 24.18
N SER A 122 -15.78 33.93 24.82
CA SER A 122 -14.51 34.49 24.34
C SER A 122 -13.41 33.44 24.25
N LEU A 123 -13.36 32.48 25.18
CA LEU A 123 -12.46 31.33 25.08
C LEU A 123 -12.81 30.44 23.88
N GLU A 124 -14.09 30.16 23.63
CA GLU A 124 -14.52 29.38 22.46
C GLU A 124 -14.09 30.06 21.15
N ASP A 125 -14.37 31.35 21.01
CA ASP A 125 -14.04 32.12 19.81
C ASP A 125 -12.51 32.22 19.61
N ALA A 126 -11.75 32.43 20.69
CA ALA A 126 -10.29 32.43 20.66
C ALA A 126 -9.73 31.06 20.22
N ASN A 127 -10.33 29.96 20.68
CA ASN A 127 -9.98 28.60 20.25
C ASN A 127 -10.24 28.38 18.76
N GLU A 128 -11.36 28.87 18.24
CA GLU A 128 -11.68 28.76 16.82
C GLU A 128 -10.72 29.57 15.96
N ALA A 129 -10.48 30.83 16.32
CA ALA A 129 -9.51 31.69 15.65
C ALA A 129 -8.10 31.07 15.67
N LEU A 130 -7.69 30.47 16.80
CA LEU A 130 -6.41 29.76 16.89
C LEU A 130 -6.35 28.55 15.95
N ARG A 131 -7.42 27.77 15.81
CA ARG A 131 -7.46 26.64 14.85
C ARG A 131 -7.23 27.12 13.41
N ARG A 132 -7.84 28.24 13.02
CA ARG A 132 -7.65 28.85 11.69
C ARG A 132 -6.20 29.35 11.51
N MET A 133 -5.69 30.09 12.50
CA MET A 133 -4.32 30.62 12.49
C MET A 133 -3.25 29.53 12.40
N ILE A 134 -3.46 28.38 13.05
CA ILE A 134 -2.54 27.23 12.94
C ILE A 134 -2.47 26.74 11.48
N ARG A 135 -3.60 26.61 10.79
CA ARG A 135 -3.64 26.16 9.38
C ARG A 135 -3.03 27.20 8.44
N GLU A 136 -3.25 28.48 8.69
CA GLU A 136 -2.66 29.58 7.91
C GLU A 136 -1.14 29.68 8.10
N THR A 137 -0.64 29.25 9.25
CA THR A 137 0.78 29.25 9.59
C THR A 137 1.47 27.99 9.08
N TYR A 138 0.95 26.79 9.38
CA TYR A 138 1.52 25.51 8.98
C TYR A 138 1.03 25.07 7.60
N LYS A 139 1.51 25.77 6.56
CA LYS A 139 1.05 25.60 5.18
C LYS A 139 2.16 25.29 4.17
N TRP A 140 3.41 25.25 4.58
CA TRP A 140 4.53 24.98 3.68
C TRP A 140 4.94 23.53 3.79
N MET A 141 4.74 22.77 2.71
CA MET A 141 5.34 21.46 2.56
C MET A 141 6.71 21.63 1.94
N VAL A 142 7.72 20.97 2.50
CA VAL A 142 9.11 21.05 2.07
C VAL A 142 9.65 19.63 1.91
N ALA A 143 10.17 19.30 0.73
CA ALA A 143 10.64 17.97 0.39
C ALA A 143 12.10 18.03 -0.12
N PRO A 144 12.98 17.15 0.38
CA PRO A 144 14.33 17.04 -0.14
C PRO A 144 14.33 16.30 -1.48
N MET A 145 15.20 16.74 -2.38
CA MET A 145 15.36 16.19 -3.72
C MET A 145 16.82 16.26 -4.14
N GLN A 146 17.27 15.28 -4.92
CA GLN A 146 18.56 15.33 -5.60
C GLN A 146 18.39 14.93 -7.05
N GLU A 147 19.14 15.58 -7.93
CA GLU A 147 19.26 15.16 -9.30
C GLU A 147 20.52 14.32 -9.46
N ALA A 148 20.41 13.23 -10.20
CA ALA A 148 21.57 12.46 -10.61
C ALA A 148 21.81 12.67 -12.11
N ARG A 149 22.90 13.35 -12.45
CA ARG A 149 23.20 13.78 -13.82
C ARG A 149 24.30 12.88 -14.41
N PRO A 150 24.08 12.25 -15.58
CA PRO A 150 25.09 11.44 -16.25
C PRO A 150 26.41 12.21 -16.41
N GLY A 151 27.52 11.62 -15.97
CA GLY A 151 28.88 12.20 -16.06
C GLY A 151 29.21 13.33 -15.07
N LYS A 152 28.23 13.90 -14.36
CA LYS A 152 28.44 14.95 -13.35
C LYS A 152 28.19 14.49 -11.91
N GLY A 153 27.63 13.29 -11.74
CA GLY A 153 27.33 12.74 -10.42
C GLY A 153 26.03 13.31 -9.83
N LEU A 154 25.95 13.25 -8.50
CA LEU A 154 24.80 13.72 -7.71
C LEU A 154 24.89 15.23 -7.49
N SER A 155 23.76 15.92 -7.61
CA SER A 155 23.65 17.31 -7.20
C SER A 155 23.71 17.44 -5.67
N ASP A 156 23.98 18.66 -5.20
CA ASP A 156 23.66 19.02 -3.83
C ASP A 156 22.16 18.82 -3.55
N ILE A 157 21.82 18.58 -2.29
CA ILE A 157 20.42 18.44 -1.84
C ILE A 157 19.68 19.75 -2.13
N GLN A 158 18.64 19.63 -2.95
CA GLN A 158 17.69 20.70 -3.24
C GLN A 158 16.45 20.53 -2.36
N TRP A 159 15.75 21.63 -2.15
CA TRP A 159 14.54 21.68 -1.33
C TRP A 159 13.38 22.25 -2.12
N GLU A 160 12.49 21.37 -2.52
CA GLU A 160 11.25 21.74 -3.19
C GLU A 160 10.21 22.12 -2.13
N HIS A 161 9.40 23.13 -2.44
CA HIS A 161 8.46 23.69 -1.49
C HIS A 161 7.11 23.99 -2.15
N PHE A 162 6.04 23.55 -1.51
CA PHE A 162 4.68 23.63 -2.03
C PHE A 162 3.74 24.12 -0.94
N GLN A 163 2.72 24.87 -1.34
CA GLN A 163 1.75 25.40 -0.41
C GLN A 163 0.58 24.42 -0.25
N VAL A 164 0.27 24.10 0.99
CA VAL A 164 -0.92 23.33 1.41
C VAL A 164 -2.07 24.31 1.61
N ASN A 165 -3.25 24.03 1.05
CA ASN A 165 -4.41 24.92 1.19
C ASN A 165 -4.89 24.99 2.65
N PRO A 166 -4.78 26.15 3.35
CA PRO A 166 -5.22 26.29 4.73
C PRO A 166 -6.73 26.10 4.92
N GLY A 167 -7.51 26.37 3.87
CA GLY A 167 -8.97 26.26 3.88
C GLY A 167 -9.49 24.84 3.65
N ALA A 168 -8.61 23.86 3.41
CA ALA A 168 -9.03 22.48 3.19
C ALA A 168 -9.67 21.88 4.46
N PRO A 169 -10.79 21.14 4.34
CA PRO A 169 -11.49 20.59 5.50
C PRO A 169 -10.60 19.60 6.28
N ASN A 170 -9.85 18.76 5.56
CA ASN A 170 -8.92 17.79 6.14
C ASN A 170 -7.48 18.10 5.69
N LEU A 171 -6.64 18.47 6.65
CA LEU A 171 -5.25 18.84 6.39
C LEU A 171 -4.42 17.63 5.90
N SER A 172 -4.63 16.45 6.47
CA SER A 172 -3.90 15.24 6.08
C SER A 172 -4.19 14.84 4.62
N GLN A 173 -5.46 14.90 4.20
CA GLN A 173 -5.86 14.62 2.82
C GLN A 173 -5.32 15.68 1.85
N GLU A 174 -5.33 16.95 2.25
CA GLU A 174 -4.77 18.02 1.43
C GLU A 174 -3.26 17.86 1.25
N ILE A 175 -2.52 17.51 2.30
CA ILE A 175 -1.09 17.21 2.19
C ILE A 175 -0.86 16.05 1.22
N GLU A 176 -1.62 14.97 1.34
CA GLU A 176 -1.53 13.83 0.42
C GLU A 176 -1.82 14.23 -1.03
N ARG A 177 -2.83 15.08 -1.26
CA ARG A 177 -3.15 15.62 -2.57
C ARG A 177 -1.97 16.40 -3.15
N VAL A 178 -1.41 17.34 -2.40
CA VAL A 178 -0.26 18.15 -2.85
C VAL A 178 0.95 17.24 -3.13
N LEU A 179 1.18 16.21 -2.32
CA LEU A 179 2.26 15.25 -2.55
C LEU A 179 2.09 14.47 -3.86
N LYS A 180 0.87 14.02 -4.17
CA LYS A 180 0.57 13.27 -5.40
C LYS A 180 0.63 14.16 -6.64
N GLU A 181 0.00 15.33 -6.59
CA GLU A 181 -0.07 16.27 -7.73
C GLU A 181 1.29 16.80 -8.15
N ASN A 182 2.24 16.90 -7.21
CA ASN A 182 3.61 17.35 -7.47
C ASN A 182 4.62 16.20 -7.56
N GLU A 183 4.15 14.95 -7.73
CA GLU A 183 4.98 13.74 -7.90
C GLU A 183 6.00 13.49 -6.77
N LEU A 184 5.80 14.11 -5.60
CA LEU A 184 6.66 13.93 -4.43
C LEU A 184 6.42 12.59 -3.72
N LEU A 185 5.26 11.98 -3.96
CA LEU A 185 4.87 10.69 -3.42
C LEU A 185 4.15 9.86 -4.48
N ILE A 186 4.68 8.68 -4.76
CA ILE A 186 4.10 7.74 -5.71
C ILE A 186 3.33 6.67 -4.93
N THR A 187 2.00 6.70 -4.99
CA THR A 187 1.14 5.68 -4.38
C THR A 187 0.86 4.49 -5.29
N GLU A 188 0.95 4.71 -6.60
CA GLU A 188 0.78 3.71 -7.64
C GLU A 188 1.86 3.94 -8.69
N TRP A 189 2.56 2.88 -9.11
CA TRP A 189 3.70 3.03 -9.99
C TRP A 189 3.66 2.02 -11.13
N ALA A 190 3.84 2.50 -12.35
CA ALA A 190 3.78 1.68 -13.55
C ALA A 190 5.08 0.87 -13.75
N PRO A 191 5.00 -0.39 -14.23
CA PRO A 191 6.18 -1.25 -14.44
C PRO A 191 7.26 -0.64 -15.34
N ILE A 192 6.87 0.16 -16.33
CA ILE A 192 7.80 0.83 -17.25
C ILE A 192 8.73 1.82 -16.53
N HIS A 193 8.26 2.49 -15.49
CA HIS A 193 9.08 3.40 -14.70
C HIS A 193 10.08 2.62 -13.84
N LEU A 194 9.66 1.48 -13.29
CA LEU A 194 10.59 0.56 -12.61
C LEU A 194 11.66 0.03 -13.56
N ALA A 195 11.28 -0.43 -14.75
CA ALA A 195 12.24 -0.89 -15.76
C ALA A 195 13.26 0.20 -16.11
N THR A 196 12.82 1.47 -16.20
CA THR A 196 13.70 2.62 -16.43
C THR A 196 14.68 2.83 -15.26
N VAL A 197 14.19 2.75 -14.01
CA VAL A 197 15.05 2.83 -12.81
C VAL A 197 16.07 1.69 -12.78
N LEU A 198 15.64 0.45 -13.05
CA LEU A 198 16.51 -0.73 -13.09
C LEU A 198 17.61 -0.54 -14.14
N LYS A 199 17.25 -0.14 -15.35
CA LYS A 199 18.21 0.13 -16.43
C LYS A 199 19.22 1.22 -16.08
N ASN A 200 18.78 2.30 -15.46
CA ASN A 200 19.64 3.44 -15.15
C ASN A 200 20.60 3.12 -13.98
N TRP A 201 20.11 2.41 -12.96
CA TRP A 201 20.80 2.35 -11.67
C TRP A 201 21.30 0.96 -11.27
N PHE A 202 20.62 -0.11 -11.68
CA PHE A 202 20.87 -1.45 -11.14
C PHE A 202 21.47 -2.41 -12.16
N TRP A 203 20.98 -2.40 -13.41
CA TRP A 203 21.56 -3.19 -14.49
C TRP A 203 22.76 -2.46 -15.11
N LYS A 204 23.81 -3.23 -15.40
CA LYS A 204 25.08 -2.81 -16.00
C LYS A 204 25.49 -3.83 -17.08
N ASP A 205 26.64 -3.62 -17.71
CA ASP A 205 27.11 -4.54 -18.76
C ASP A 205 27.42 -5.94 -18.22
N ASP A 206 27.95 -6.02 -17.00
CA ASP A 206 28.32 -7.22 -16.26
C ASP A 206 27.22 -7.73 -15.30
N VAL A 207 26.30 -6.85 -14.90
CA VAL A 207 25.21 -7.16 -13.94
C VAL A 207 23.86 -7.09 -14.64
N LYS A 208 23.24 -8.24 -14.91
CA LYS A 208 21.96 -8.34 -15.65
C LYS A 208 20.74 -8.59 -14.77
N GLU A 209 20.94 -8.63 -13.46
CA GLU A 209 19.92 -8.90 -12.48
C GLU A 209 20.08 -7.98 -11.27
N ALA A 210 18.97 -7.63 -10.63
CA ALA A 210 18.94 -6.80 -9.44
C ALA A 210 18.09 -7.46 -8.36
N ASN A 211 18.55 -7.46 -7.10
CA ASN A 211 17.69 -7.91 -6.01
C ASN A 211 16.54 -6.91 -5.78
N ALA A 212 15.29 -7.39 -5.85
CA ALA A 212 14.10 -6.55 -5.77
C ALA A 212 13.98 -5.84 -4.42
N LEU A 213 14.31 -6.52 -3.31
CA LEU A 213 14.29 -5.91 -1.98
C LEU A 213 15.31 -4.77 -1.87
N ASN A 214 16.52 -4.94 -2.41
CA ASN A 214 17.53 -3.89 -2.47
C ASN A 214 17.06 -2.70 -3.31
N VAL A 215 16.39 -2.94 -4.45
CA VAL A 215 15.82 -1.85 -5.27
C VAL A 215 14.84 -1.01 -4.46
N TRP A 216 13.92 -1.66 -3.74
CA TRP A 216 13.00 -0.98 -2.82
C TRP A 216 13.75 -0.21 -1.72
N GLN A 217 14.71 -0.84 -1.06
CA GLN A 217 15.49 -0.21 0.01
C GLN A 217 16.32 0.99 -0.46
N GLN A 218 16.92 0.92 -1.66
CA GLN A 218 17.63 2.05 -2.25
C GLN A 218 16.65 3.18 -2.58
N SER A 219 15.45 2.89 -3.08
CA SER A 219 14.42 3.93 -3.29
C SER A 219 14.02 4.64 -1.99
N CYS A 220 14.10 3.96 -0.84
CA CYS A 220 13.89 4.56 0.47
C CYS A 220 15.05 5.44 0.97
N GLN A 221 16.27 5.17 0.50
CA GLN A 221 17.49 5.82 0.98
C GLN A 221 17.89 7.02 0.12
N GLN A 222 17.83 6.85 -1.19
CA GLN A 222 18.40 7.78 -2.16
C GLN A 222 17.39 8.84 -2.60
N LEU A 223 17.72 10.12 -2.44
CA LEU A 223 16.84 11.25 -2.78
C LEU A 223 16.65 11.45 -4.30
N TYR A 224 17.49 10.85 -5.12
CA TYR A 224 17.39 10.87 -6.58
C TYR A 224 16.57 9.70 -7.15
N LEU A 225 16.16 8.76 -6.30
CA LEU A 225 15.26 7.67 -6.68
C LEU A 225 13.81 8.02 -6.35
N PRO A 226 12.83 7.44 -7.06
CA PRO A 226 11.42 7.73 -6.83
C PRO A 226 10.99 7.40 -5.40
N ARG A 227 10.22 8.30 -4.78
CA ARG A 227 9.68 8.12 -3.43
C ARG A 227 8.33 7.40 -3.50
N LEU A 228 8.35 6.06 -3.39
CA LEU A 228 7.11 5.30 -3.32
C LEU A 228 6.50 5.40 -1.92
N LYS A 229 5.17 5.26 -1.82
CA LYS A 229 4.44 5.31 -0.55
C LYS A 229 4.94 4.28 0.45
N ASP A 230 4.99 3.03 0.04
CA ASP A 230 5.31 1.87 0.86
C ASP A 230 5.80 0.72 -0.04
N ASP A 231 6.20 -0.39 0.59
CA ASP A 231 6.62 -1.62 -0.08
C ASP A 231 5.46 -2.28 -0.83
N THR A 232 4.21 -2.06 -0.40
CA THR A 232 3.02 -2.55 -1.08
C THR A 232 2.88 -1.92 -2.47
N ALA A 233 3.10 -0.61 -2.60
CA ALA A 233 3.13 0.06 -3.91
C ALA A 233 4.19 -0.57 -4.83
N PHE A 234 5.37 -0.89 -4.31
CA PHE A 234 6.43 -1.56 -5.07
C PHE A 234 6.03 -2.99 -5.49
N GLN A 235 5.49 -3.79 -4.58
CA GLN A 235 5.03 -5.16 -4.85
C GLN A 235 3.92 -5.19 -5.91
N HIS A 236 2.98 -4.24 -5.86
CA HIS A 236 1.95 -4.10 -6.89
C HIS A 236 2.56 -3.79 -8.27
N THR A 237 3.59 -2.95 -8.34
CA THR A 237 4.31 -2.69 -9.59
C THR A 237 4.99 -3.95 -10.14
N LEU A 238 5.60 -4.75 -9.28
CA LEU A 238 6.19 -6.03 -9.68
C LEU A 238 5.14 -6.99 -10.24
N ALA A 239 4.02 -7.15 -9.52
CA ALA A 239 2.93 -8.02 -9.94
C ALA A 239 2.31 -7.58 -11.28
N ALA A 240 2.08 -6.28 -11.45
CA ALA A 240 1.58 -5.71 -12.70
C ALA A 240 2.55 -5.89 -13.87
N GLY A 241 3.86 -5.93 -13.60
CA GLY A 241 4.88 -6.15 -14.62
C GLY A 241 5.06 -7.62 -15.03
N ALA A 242 4.66 -8.58 -14.19
CA ALA A 242 4.97 -10.00 -14.38
C ALA A 242 4.33 -10.65 -15.60
N GLU A 243 3.14 -10.21 -15.99
CA GLU A 243 2.43 -10.71 -17.17
C GLU A 243 3.07 -10.21 -18.49
N SER A 244 3.91 -9.18 -18.44
CA SER A 244 4.58 -8.62 -19.62
C SER A 244 5.99 -9.18 -19.81
N ARG A 245 6.44 -9.21 -21.08
CA ARG A 245 7.83 -9.52 -21.45
C ARG A 245 8.67 -8.26 -21.68
N ASP A 246 8.07 -7.08 -21.58
CA ASP A 246 8.70 -5.81 -21.96
C ASP A 246 9.56 -5.22 -20.84
N PHE A 247 9.28 -5.57 -19.58
CA PHE A 247 9.83 -4.86 -18.43
C PHE A 247 10.98 -5.61 -17.74
N PHE A 248 10.72 -6.80 -17.21
CA PHE A 248 11.70 -7.61 -16.46
C PHE A 248 11.25 -9.07 -16.35
N GLY A 249 12.23 -9.97 -16.19
CA GLY A 249 11.99 -11.35 -15.73
C GLY A 249 12.19 -11.48 -14.23
N PHE A 250 11.74 -12.59 -13.66
CA PHE A 250 11.86 -12.88 -12.23
C PHE A 250 12.59 -14.20 -11.99
N ALA A 251 13.28 -14.29 -10.85
CA ALA A 251 13.80 -15.54 -10.30
C ALA A 251 13.90 -15.47 -8.78
N GLN A 252 13.86 -16.62 -8.11
CA GLN A 252 14.11 -16.79 -6.69
C GLN A 252 15.55 -17.28 -6.46
N GLY A 253 16.50 -16.37 -6.71
CA GLY A 253 17.92 -16.64 -6.63
C GLY A 253 18.54 -17.22 -7.91
N LYS A 254 19.87 -17.39 -7.85
CA LYS A 254 20.71 -17.91 -8.92
C LYS A 254 21.72 -18.89 -8.34
N GLN A 255 21.79 -20.09 -8.90
CA GLN A 255 22.68 -21.17 -8.44
C GLN A 255 23.40 -21.74 -9.65
N ASP A 256 24.73 -21.80 -9.62
CA ASP A 256 25.57 -22.33 -10.71
C ASP A 256 25.24 -21.74 -12.10
N GLY A 257 24.87 -20.46 -12.13
CA GLY A 257 24.46 -19.75 -13.35
C GLY A 257 23.01 -19.98 -13.79
N HIS A 258 22.26 -20.86 -13.11
CA HIS A 258 20.85 -21.13 -13.34
C HIS A 258 19.95 -20.24 -12.47
N TYR A 259 18.93 -19.64 -13.07
CA TYR A 259 17.90 -18.89 -12.36
C TYR A 259 16.87 -19.84 -11.77
N VAL A 260 16.84 -19.94 -10.44
CA VAL A 260 15.91 -20.80 -9.71
C VAL A 260 14.53 -20.13 -9.67
N GLY A 261 13.45 -20.89 -9.89
CA GLY A 261 12.10 -20.32 -9.91
C GLY A 261 11.88 -19.24 -10.99
N PHE A 262 12.59 -19.35 -12.12
CA PHE A 262 12.53 -18.39 -13.21
C PHE A 262 11.11 -18.26 -13.80
N THR A 263 10.65 -17.02 -13.99
CA THR A 263 9.39 -16.70 -14.67
C THR A 263 9.53 -15.46 -15.54
N PHE A 264 8.87 -15.44 -16.70
CA PHE A 264 8.92 -14.32 -17.64
C PHE A 264 7.68 -14.26 -18.53
N GLY A 265 6.98 -13.12 -18.52
CA GLY A 265 5.75 -12.92 -19.30
C GLY A 265 4.57 -13.78 -18.85
N LYS A 266 4.46 -14.06 -17.56
CA LYS A 266 3.42 -14.89 -16.96
C LYS A 266 3.09 -14.35 -15.57
N ARG A 267 1.80 -14.36 -15.22
CA ARG A 267 1.33 -14.05 -13.87
C ARG A 267 1.99 -15.01 -12.88
N THR A 268 2.55 -14.47 -11.81
CA THR A 268 3.20 -15.25 -10.75
C THR A 268 3.03 -14.56 -9.40
N SER A 269 3.03 -15.35 -8.33
CA SER A 269 3.07 -14.83 -6.96
C SER A 269 4.52 -14.56 -6.58
N LEU A 270 4.81 -13.31 -6.23
CA LEU A 270 6.14 -12.85 -5.88
C LEU A 270 6.26 -12.68 -4.38
N PHE A 271 7.36 -13.17 -3.80
CA PHE A 271 7.72 -12.91 -2.42
C PHE A 271 8.85 -11.88 -2.41
N LEU A 272 8.62 -10.71 -1.82
CA LEU A 272 9.64 -9.67 -1.72
C LEU A 272 10.61 -9.99 -0.59
N ASP A 273 11.62 -10.80 -0.89
CA ASP A 273 12.70 -11.16 0.03
C ASP A 273 14.09 -10.89 -0.57
N SER A 274 15.14 -11.31 0.14
CA SER A 274 16.52 -11.16 -0.30
C SER A 274 16.92 -12.06 -1.48
N SER A 275 16.04 -12.96 -1.93
CA SER A 275 16.29 -13.89 -3.03
C SER A 275 15.58 -13.49 -4.33
N LEU A 276 14.53 -12.66 -4.26
CA LEU A 276 13.82 -12.20 -5.46
C LEU A 276 14.72 -11.33 -6.35
N LEU A 277 14.93 -11.79 -7.58
CA LEU A 277 15.73 -11.13 -8.61
C LEU A 277 14.83 -10.54 -9.71
N LEU A 278 15.17 -9.34 -10.16
CA LEU A 278 14.62 -8.64 -11.32
C LEU A 278 15.65 -8.71 -12.45
N ILE A 279 15.36 -9.47 -13.48
CA ILE A 279 16.27 -9.80 -14.58
C ILE A 279 15.97 -8.88 -15.76
N GLU A 280 17.02 -8.34 -16.37
CA GLU A 280 16.92 -7.53 -17.60
C GLU A 280 16.12 -8.27 -18.69
N PRO A 281 15.17 -7.62 -19.37
CA PRO A 281 14.22 -8.29 -20.26
C PRO A 281 14.89 -9.06 -21.41
N VAL A 282 15.99 -8.54 -21.97
CA VAL A 282 16.76 -9.23 -23.03
C VAL A 282 17.41 -10.51 -22.49
N THR A 283 18.00 -10.43 -21.29
CA THR A 283 18.62 -11.57 -20.62
C THR A 283 17.58 -12.63 -20.24
N ALA A 284 16.43 -12.21 -19.70
CA ALA A 284 15.31 -13.09 -19.40
C ALA A 284 14.76 -13.77 -20.66
N ALA A 285 14.63 -13.05 -21.77
CA ALA A 285 14.18 -13.61 -23.04
C ALA A 285 15.14 -14.67 -23.57
N GLY A 286 16.45 -14.40 -23.57
CA GLY A 286 17.47 -15.36 -23.98
C GLY A 286 17.49 -16.62 -23.12
N TYR A 287 17.35 -16.46 -21.80
CA TYR A 287 17.27 -17.59 -20.87
C TYR A 287 16.00 -18.45 -21.09
N ALA A 288 14.84 -17.82 -21.30
CA ALA A 288 13.59 -18.50 -21.60
C ALA A 288 13.66 -19.30 -22.93
N GLU A 289 14.38 -18.78 -23.93
CA GLU A 289 14.60 -19.49 -25.19
C GLU A 289 15.51 -20.71 -25.00
N GLY A 290 16.59 -20.56 -24.23
CA GLY A 290 17.49 -21.67 -23.89
C GLY A 290 16.77 -22.81 -23.16
N GLN A 291 15.87 -22.50 -22.22
CA GLN A 291 15.05 -23.51 -21.53
C GLN A 291 14.12 -24.25 -22.50
N ARG A 292 13.44 -23.53 -23.40
CA ARG A 292 12.55 -24.15 -24.39
C ARG A 292 13.30 -25.09 -25.34
N ALA A 293 14.46 -24.67 -25.85
CA ALA A 293 15.29 -25.51 -26.71
C ALA A 293 15.78 -26.79 -25.99
N ALA A 294 16.18 -26.69 -24.71
CA ALA A 294 16.62 -27.84 -23.92
C ALA A 294 15.47 -28.84 -23.63
N GLU A 295 14.25 -28.34 -23.38
CA GLU A 295 13.06 -29.17 -23.21
C GLU A 295 12.69 -29.92 -24.50
N GLU A 296 12.77 -29.27 -25.66
CA GLU A 296 12.48 -29.89 -26.96
C GLU A 296 13.49 -31.00 -27.32
N VAL A 297 14.78 -30.79 -27.03
CA VAL A 297 15.83 -31.82 -27.19
C VAL A 297 15.62 -33.00 -26.24
N SER A 298 15.10 -32.76 -25.03
CA SER A 298 14.79 -33.83 -24.08
C SER A 298 13.56 -34.64 -24.50
N ARG A 299 12.51 -33.99 -25.01
CA ARG A 299 11.30 -34.66 -25.54
C ARG A 299 11.57 -35.54 -26.76
N THR A 300 12.49 -35.12 -27.63
CA THR A 300 12.86 -35.89 -28.83
C THR A 300 13.72 -37.11 -28.52
N LYS A 301 14.50 -37.09 -27.43
CA LYS A 301 15.25 -38.27 -26.95
C LYS A 301 14.35 -39.33 -26.31
N ASP A 302 13.29 -38.92 -25.62
CA ASP A 302 12.37 -39.85 -24.94
C ASP A 302 11.47 -40.61 -25.94
N ASN A 303 11.10 -39.98 -27.05
CA ASN A 303 10.36 -40.62 -28.15
C ASN A 303 11.22 -41.55 -29.06
N GLY A 304 12.55 -41.61 -28.85
CA GLY A 304 13.47 -42.40 -29.67
C GLY A 304 13.79 -43.80 -29.14
N ALA A 305 13.36 -44.16 -27.92
CA ALA A 305 13.72 -45.43 -27.28
C ALA A 305 12.74 -46.60 -27.54
N GLY A 306 11.77 -46.43 -28.45
CA GLY A 306 10.74 -47.43 -28.76
C GLY A 306 10.87 -48.03 -30.17
N THR A 307 11.98 -48.67 -30.51
CA THR A 307 12.07 -49.55 -31.69
C THR A 307 12.75 -50.87 -31.34
N GLY A 308 11.93 -51.83 -30.89
CA GLY A 308 12.24 -53.25 -30.86
C GLY A 308 11.22 -54.00 -31.70
N ALA A 309 11.60 -54.35 -32.92
CA ALA A 309 10.76 -55.02 -33.91
C ALA A 309 10.40 -56.46 -33.49
N SER A 310 9.16 -56.87 -33.75
CA SER A 310 8.83 -58.24 -34.12
C SER A 310 7.70 -58.20 -35.15
N THR A 311 8.10 -58.41 -36.40
CA THR A 311 7.25 -58.68 -37.56
C THR A 311 7.00 -60.18 -37.66
N THR A 312 5.74 -60.59 -37.81
CA THR A 312 5.40 -61.83 -38.53
C THR A 312 4.07 -61.65 -39.27
N GLU A 313 4.22 -61.34 -40.55
CA GLU A 313 3.53 -61.82 -41.76
C GLU A 313 2.03 -62.26 -41.74
N VAL A 314 1.23 -61.43 -42.43
CA VAL A 314 0.23 -61.68 -43.51
C VAL A 314 -0.47 -63.05 -43.63
N SER A 315 -1.80 -63.04 -43.80
CA SER A 315 -2.44 -63.29 -45.11
C SER A 315 -3.96 -63.05 -45.17
N ALA A 316 -4.38 -62.68 -46.39
CA ALA A 316 -5.66 -62.92 -47.07
C ALA A 316 -6.89 -62.04 -46.74
N GLY A 317 -7.30 -61.30 -47.77
CA GLY A 317 -8.46 -60.42 -47.79
C GLY A 317 -9.81 -61.13 -47.93
N GLY A 318 -10.85 -60.33 -47.84
CA GLY A 318 -12.24 -60.75 -48.01
C GLY A 318 -13.15 -59.70 -47.40
N GLY A 319 -13.60 -58.75 -48.22
CA GLY A 319 -14.55 -57.75 -47.78
C GLY A 319 -15.90 -58.40 -47.48
N GLU A 320 -16.51 -58.01 -46.36
CA GLU A 320 -17.95 -57.94 -46.22
C GLU A 320 -18.28 -57.01 -45.04
N ALA A 321 -18.89 -55.89 -45.40
CA ALA A 321 -19.54 -55.00 -44.47
C ALA A 321 -20.80 -55.70 -43.94
N MET A 322 -20.96 -55.75 -42.62
CA MET A 322 -22.28 -55.87 -42.00
C MET A 322 -22.62 -54.57 -41.30
N HIS A 323 -23.48 -53.84 -41.98
CA HIS A 323 -24.37 -52.80 -41.48
C HIS A 323 -25.76 -53.49 -41.54
N ILE A 324 -26.65 -53.44 -40.54
CA ILE A 324 -27.72 -52.45 -40.34
C ILE A 324 -28.67 -53.03 -39.29
N GLU A 325 -29.13 -52.20 -38.35
CA GLU A 325 -30.54 -51.94 -37.96
C GLU A 325 -30.45 -50.90 -36.83
N ASP A 326 -31.20 -49.80 -36.72
CA ASP A 326 -32.27 -49.12 -37.47
C ASP A 326 -32.42 -47.79 -36.66
N SER A 327 -32.83 -46.61 -37.11
CA SER A 327 -33.75 -46.23 -38.17
C SER A 327 -33.63 -44.71 -38.41
N THR A 328 -33.52 -44.35 -39.69
CA THR A 328 -34.28 -43.31 -40.43
C THR A 328 -34.32 -41.82 -40.01
N LYS A 329 -33.77 -40.99 -40.92
CA LYS A 329 -34.36 -39.83 -41.65
C LYS A 329 -35.86 -39.57 -41.39
N SER A 330 -36.42 -38.36 -41.41
CA SER A 330 -36.35 -37.20 -42.33
C SER A 330 -37.31 -36.14 -41.74
N GLY A 331 -37.26 -34.83 -41.88
CA GLY A 331 -36.51 -33.89 -42.69
C GLY A 331 -37.10 -32.48 -42.46
N TYR A 332 -36.47 -31.47 -43.08
CA TYR A 332 -37.00 -30.12 -43.36
C TYR A 332 -37.45 -29.23 -42.18
N LEU A 333 -36.74 -28.12 -41.96
CA LEU A 333 -37.13 -26.77 -42.42
C LEU A 333 -36.37 -25.68 -41.63
N VAL A 334 -35.94 -24.67 -42.37
CA VAL A 334 -35.70 -23.32 -41.86
C VAL A 334 -37.00 -22.84 -41.18
N GLY A 335 -36.94 -22.50 -39.89
CA GLY A 335 -38.06 -21.96 -39.15
C GLY A 335 -37.66 -21.63 -37.71
N GLY A 336 -37.63 -20.34 -37.38
CA GLY A 336 -37.27 -19.88 -36.04
C GLY A 336 -38.24 -20.35 -34.96
N ALA A 337 -37.69 -20.78 -33.83
CA ALA A 337 -38.35 -20.70 -32.52
C ALA A 337 -37.27 -20.85 -31.43
N ALA A 338 -37.23 -19.87 -30.53
CA ALA A 338 -36.37 -19.84 -29.37
C ALA A 338 -36.67 -21.04 -28.45
N SER A 339 -35.64 -21.84 -28.12
CA SER A 339 -35.66 -22.73 -26.96
C SER A 339 -34.93 -22.04 -25.82
N GLY A 340 -35.69 -21.63 -24.80
CA GLY A 340 -35.18 -20.96 -23.61
C GLY A 340 -34.22 -21.87 -22.85
N GLN A 341 -32.96 -21.47 -22.77
CA GLN A 341 -32.01 -22.07 -21.84
C GLN A 341 -32.47 -21.76 -20.41
N ASN A 342 -32.54 -22.79 -19.56
CA ASN A 342 -32.75 -22.61 -18.13
C ASN A 342 -31.56 -21.83 -17.56
N VAL A 343 -31.78 -20.55 -17.27
CA VAL A 343 -30.76 -19.68 -16.68
C VAL A 343 -30.72 -19.94 -15.18
N ASN A 344 -29.55 -20.38 -14.67
CA ASN A 344 -29.32 -20.52 -13.24
C ASN A 344 -29.32 -19.12 -12.59
N THR A 345 -30.23 -18.91 -11.64
CA THR A 345 -30.45 -17.59 -11.00
C THR A 345 -29.88 -17.49 -9.58
N ARG A 346 -29.35 -18.58 -9.03
CA ARG A 346 -28.86 -18.65 -7.64
C ARG A 346 -27.56 -19.43 -7.54
N PHE A 347 -26.69 -18.99 -6.64
CA PHE A 347 -25.41 -19.61 -6.30
C PHE A 347 -25.32 -19.77 -4.79
N TYR A 348 -24.86 -20.94 -4.33
CA TYR A 348 -24.66 -21.26 -2.92
C TYR A 348 -23.30 -21.95 -2.78
N VAL A 349 -22.51 -21.51 -1.80
CA VAL A 349 -21.24 -22.14 -1.45
C VAL A 349 -21.03 -22.03 0.06
N SER A 350 -20.53 -23.10 0.66
CA SER A 350 -20.04 -23.13 2.04
C SER A 350 -18.62 -23.69 2.04
N THR A 351 -17.79 -23.18 2.93
CA THR A 351 -16.42 -23.68 3.12
C THR A 351 -16.04 -23.58 4.58
N ASN A 352 -15.26 -24.54 5.07
CA ASN A 352 -14.72 -24.51 6.42
C ASN A 352 -13.39 -23.75 6.40
N LEU A 353 -13.26 -22.74 7.26
CA LEU A 353 -12.04 -21.94 7.37
C LEU A 353 -11.19 -22.45 8.54
N ASP A 354 -9.88 -22.44 8.34
CA ASP A 354 -8.93 -22.66 9.42
C ASP A 354 -8.94 -21.43 10.34
N PRO A 355 -9.14 -21.56 11.66
CA PRO A 355 -9.27 -20.42 12.57
C PRO A 355 -8.01 -19.53 12.64
N PHE A 356 -6.82 -20.06 12.37
CA PHE A 356 -5.56 -19.31 12.38
C PHE A 356 -5.27 -18.63 11.04
N LEU A 357 -5.82 -19.16 9.94
CA LEU A 357 -5.72 -18.57 8.59
C LEU A 357 -7.01 -17.88 8.13
N ALA A 358 -8.04 -17.82 8.97
CA ALA A 358 -9.39 -17.40 8.61
C ALA A 358 -9.42 -16.02 7.94
N LYS A 359 -8.58 -15.08 8.39
CA LYS A 359 -8.47 -13.75 7.79
C LYS A 359 -7.97 -13.79 6.35
N LYS A 360 -6.97 -14.63 6.06
CA LYS A 360 -6.41 -14.82 4.72
C LYS A 360 -7.40 -15.56 3.82
N GLN A 361 -7.92 -16.70 4.29
CA GLN A 361 -8.83 -17.53 3.51
C GLN A 361 -10.17 -16.84 3.22
N PHE A 362 -10.68 -16.02 4.14
CA PHE A 362 -11.86 -15.21 3.89
C PHE A 362 -11.58 -14.08 2.89
N ALA A 363 -10.38 -13.48 2.92
CA ALA A 363 -9.97 -12.52 1.91
C ALA A 363 -9.89 -13.16 0.51
N ASP A 364 -9.27 -14.34 0.41
CA ASP A 364 -9.21 -15.11 -0.83
C ASP A 364 -10.63 -15.45 -1.36
N LEU A 365 -11.58 -15.81 -0.48
CA LEU A 365 -12.98 -16.06 -0.85
C LEU A 365 -13.67 -14.77 -1.35
N VAL A 366 -13.37 -13.63 -0.73
CA VAL A 366 -13.93 -12.35 -1.14
C VAL A 366 -13.42 -11.95 -2.52
N ASP A 367 -12.11 -12.04 -2.75
CA ASP A 367 -11.47 -11.60 -3.98
C ASP A 367 -11.82 -12.53 -5.15
N GLU A 368 -11.77 -13.84 -4.93
CA GLU A 368 -11.94 -14.81 -6.02
C GLU A 368 -13.41 -15.16 -6.31
N VAL A 369 -14.30 -15.08 -5.31
CA VAL A 369 -15.70 -15.51 -5.45
C VAL A 369 -16.69 -14.36 -5.30
N VAL A 370 -16.65 -13.63 -4.19
CA VAL A 370 -17.64 -12.57 -3.90
C VAL A 370 -17.52 -11.43 -4.91
N GLN A 371 -16.31 -11.03 -5.25
CA GLN A 371 -16.05 -9.89 -6.13
C GLN A 371 -16.64 -10.11 -7.54
N GLN A 372 -16.61 -11.35 -8.03
CA GLN A 372 -17.20 -11.73 -9.33
C GLN A 372 -18.70 -11.46 -9.41
N PHE A 373 -19.40 -11.49 -8.27
CA PHE A 373 -20.82 -11.17 -8.18
C PHE A 373 -21.06 -9.67 -7.92
N THR A 374 -20.27 -9.03 -7.05
CA THR A 374 -20.48 -7.61 -6.70
C THR A 374 -20.11 -6.64 -7.82
N LEU A 375 -19.25 -7.06 -8.76
CA LEU A 375 -18.94 -6.28 -9.96
C LEU A 375 -20.09 -6.26 -10.98
N ARG A 376 -21.12 -7.11 -10.82
CA ARG A 376 -22.25 -7.19 -11.75
C ARG A 376 -23.45 -6.39 -11.25
N PRO A 377 -23.93 -5.39 -12.00
CA PRO A 377 -25.10 -4.60 -11.61
C PRO A 377 -26.35 -5.47 -11.38
N GLY A 378 -27.07 -5.23 -10.29
CA GLY A 378 -28.33 -5.92 -9.97
C GLY A 378 -28.19 -7.25 -9.22
N VAL A 379 -26.97 -7.75 -8.99
CA VAL A 379 -26.74 -8.96 -8.19
C VAL A 379 -26.74 -8.61 -6.70
N LYS A 380 -27.55 -9.34 -5.91
CA LYS A 380 -27.60 -9.20 -4.45
C LYS A 380 -26.79 -10.32 -3.81
N VAL A 381 -25.72 -9.95 -3.12
CA VAL A 381 -24.86 -10.91 -2.40
C VAL A 381 -25.15 -10.84 -0.90
N LYS A 382 -25.34 -12.01 -0.27
CA LYS A 382 -25.46 -12.15 1.19
C LYS A 382 -24.36 -13.10 1.66
N ILE A 383 -23.58 -12.66 2.65
CA ILE A 383 -22.57 -13.48 3.32
C ILE A 383 -23.05 -13.76 4.75
N ALA A 384 -22.96 -15.00 5.19
CA ALA A 384 -23.20 -15.41 6.56
C ALA A 384 -21.94 -16.13 7.07
N VAL A 385 -21.53 -15.80 8.29
CA VAL A 385 -20.37 -16.40 8.96
C VAL A 385 -20.87 -17.06 10.24
N GLU A 386 -20.55 -18.33 10.42
CA GLU A 386 -20.87 -19.12 11.61
C GLU A 386 -19.56 -19.48 12.30
N ILE A 387 -19.50 -19.27 13.62
CA ILE A 387 -18.33 -19.58 14.44
C ILE A 387 -18.80 -20.51 15.55
N GLN A 388 -18.30 -21.75 15.54
CA GLN A 388 -18.57 -22.75 16.56
C GLN A 388 -17.28 -23.02 17.35
N ALA A 389 -17.41 -23.09 18.67
CA ALA A 389 -16.32 -23.42 19.57
C ALA A 389 -16.84 -24.38 20.64
N GLU A 390 -16.17 -25.52 20.80
CA GLU A 390 -16.53 -26.57 21.77
C GLU A 390 -15.41 -26.74 22.79
N SER A 391 -15.78 -26.93 24.05
CA SER A 391 -14.83 -27.18 25.15
C SER A 391 -15.43 -28.17 26.14
N ALA A 392 -14.76 -29.31 26.34
CA ALA A 392 -15.18 -30.34 27.29
C ALA A 392 -15.14 -29.87 28.75
N SER A 393 -14.32 -28.86 29.07
CA SER A 393 -14.22 -28.27 30.41
C SER A 393 -15.07 -26.99 30.57
N GLY A 394 -15.83 -26.61 29.54
CA GLY A 394 -16.54 -25.34 29.47
C GLY A 394 -15.62 -24.14 29.19
N PHE A 395 -16.22 -22.95 29.21
CA PHE A 395 -15.55 -21.66 29.02
C PHE A 395 -15.68 -20.82 30.30
N ASP A 396 -14.62 -20.15 30.73
CA ASP A 396 -14.66 -19.31 31.94
C ASP A 396 -15.47 -18.02 31.73
N ASP A 397 -15.96 -17.45 32.84
CA ASP A 397 -16.81 -16.25 32.83
C ASP A 397 -16.12 -15.02 32.19
N GLY A 398 -14.80 -14.92 32.29
CA GLY A 398 -14.03 -13.83 31.70
C GLY A 398 -14.06 -13.89 30.18
N LEU A 399 -13.81 -15.07 29.61
CA LEU A 399 -13.89 -15.30 28.17
C LEU A 399 -15.33 -15.12 27.65
N GLN A 400 -16.33 -15.70 28.33
CA GLN A 400 -17.73 -15.55 27.93
C GLN A 400 -18.15 -14.07 27.88
N ARG A 401 -17.74 -13.27 28.88
CA ARG A 401 -18.04 -11.84 28.94
C ARG A 401 -17.35 -11.07 27.80
N ALA A 402 -16.07 -11.31 27.58
CA ALA A 402 -15.29 -10.64 26.54
C ALA A 402 -15.85 -10.92 25.13
N VAL A 403 -16.23 -12.17 24.86
CA VAL A 403 -16.82 -12.57 23.56
C VAL A 403 -18.19 -11.90 23.38
N LYS A 404 -19.08 -11.94 24.38
CA LYS A 404 -20.41 -11.28 24.30
C LYS A 404 -20.30 -9.77 24.08
N GLU A 405 -19.35 -9.11 24.76
CA GLU A 405 -19.10 -7.67 24.59
C GLU A 405 -18.59 -7.34 23.17
N ASN A 406 -17.61 -8.09 22.68
CA ASN A 406 -17.08 -7.90 21.32
C ASN A 406 -18.16 -8.15 20.25
N CYS A 407 -18.98 -9.19 20.42
CA CYS A 407 -20.10 -9.48 19.55
C CYS A 407 -21.15 -8.35 19.52
N THR A 408 -21.35 -7.66 20.65
CA THR A 408 -22.23 -6.49 20.74
C THR A 408 -21.64 -5.29 20.00
N VAL A 409 -20.35 -5.01 20.19
CA VAL A 409 -19.63 -3.93 19.47
C VAL A 409 -19.66 -4.17 17.95
N LEU A 410 -19.51 -5.43 17.54
CA LEU A 410 -19.52 -5.84 16.14
C LEU A 410 -20.94 -6.02 15.56
N LYS A 411 -21.99 -5.78 16.36
CA LYS A 411 -23.41 -5.90 15.97
C LYS A 411 -23.77 -7.26 15.38
N THR A 412 -23.14 -8.32 15.88
CA THR A 412 -23.48 -9.70 15.52
C THR A 412 -24.81 -10.11 16.16
N ASN A 413 -25.52 -11.03 15.52
CA ASN A 413 -26.78 -11.55 16.06
C ASN A 413 -26.50 -12.36 17.35
N ALA A 414 -27.44 -12.28 18.30
CA ALA A 414 -27.31 -12.72 19.70
C ALA A 414 -26.35 -13.91 19.95
N PRO A 415 -25.16 -13.69 20.54
CA PRO A 415 -24.23 -14.77 20.87
C PRO A 415 -24.74 -15.57 22.08
N GLU A 416 -24.96 -16.87 21.88
CA GLU A 416 -25.42 -17.79 22.93
C GLU A 416 -24.29 -18.74 23.34
N PHE A 417 -24.22 -19.05 24.64
CA PHE A 417 -23.39 -20.12 25.19
C PHE A 417 -24.33 -21.16 25.76
N GLU A 418 -24.27 -22.38 25.22
CA GLU A 418 -25.08 -23.50 25.68
C GLU A 418 -24.40 -24.18 26.87
N THR A 419 -25.20 -24.69 27.81
CA THR A 419 -24.69 -25.55 28.88
C THR A 419 -24.62 -26.96 28.31
N GLY A 420 -23.43 -27.57 28.31
CA GLY A 420 -23.26 -28.96 27.86
C GLY A 420 -24.05 -29.91 28.76
N GLU A 421 -24.73 -30.89 28.15
CA GLU A 421 -25.29 -32.05 28.88
C GLU A 421 -24.19 -32.96 29.44
#